data_AF-A0A9X8H1P0-F1
#
_entry.id   AF-A0A9X8H1P0-F1
#
_cell.length_a   1.000
_cell.length_b   1.000
_cell.length_c   1.000
_cell.angle_alpha   90.00
_cell.angle_beta   90.00
_cell.angle_gamma   90.00
#
_symmetry.space_group_name_H-M   'P 1'
#
loop_
_entity.id
_entity.type
_entity.pdbx_description
1 polymer ?
#
loop_
_entity_poly.entity_id
_entity_poly.type
_entity_poly.pdbx_seq_one_letter_code
_entity_poly.pdbx_strand_id
1 'polypeptide(L)' 'DKLAAAADAFHAKQGQDRYALVIDGEALEVALKPDMKHDLLGLAQHCVAVICCRVSPAQKAEMVMLIRDHLPEAR' A
#
# COMPACT_ATOMS: atom_id res chain seq x y z
N ASP A 1 14.88 13.88 21.75
CA ASP A 1 14.65 12.97 20.61
C ASP A 1 14.22 13.68 19.34
N LYS A 2 15.11 13.75 18.34
CA LYS A 2 14.80 14.32 17.01
C LYS A 2 13.78 13.46 16.23
N LEU A 3 13.70 12.17 16.57
CA LEU A 3 12.77 11.22 15.97
C LEU A 3 11.32 11.50 16.39
N ALA A 4 11.09 11.80 17.68
CA ALA A 4 9.77 12.18 18.19
C ALA A 4 9.29 13.48 17.55
N ALA A 5 10.15 14.51 17.48
CA ALA A 5 9.81 15.78 16.84
C ALA A 5 9.54 15.64 15.33
N ALA A 6 10.24 14.74 14.63
CA ALA A 6 9.97 14.43 13.22
C ALA A 6 8.64 13.69 13.04
N ALA A 7 8.32 12.76 13.94
CA ALA A 7 7.03 12.08 13.97
C ALA A 7 5.88 13.05 14.27
N ASP A 8 6.05 13.97 15.22
CA ASP A 8 5.03 14.97 15.59
C ASP A 8 4.80 15.99 14.47
N ALA A 9 5.87 16.45 13.81
CA ALA A 9 5.77 17.29 12.61
C ALA A 9 5.11 16.53 11.44
N PHE A 10 5.32 15.21 11.36
CA PHE A 10 4.60 14.31 10.47
C PHE A 10 3.18 13.98 10.97
N HIS A 11 2.71 14.37 12.15
CA HIS A 11 1.28 14.19 12.49
C HIS A 11 0.52 15.52 12.38
N ALA A 12 1.15 16.64 12.75
CA ALA A 12 0.53 17.95 12.86
C ALA A 12 0.06 18.60 11.53
N LYS A 13 0.42 18.05 10.35
CA LYS A 13 0.24 18.78 9.08
C LYS A 13 -1.15 18.68 8.43
N GLN A 14 -1.99 17.67 8.67
CA GLN A 14 -3.34 17.59 8.05
C GLN A 14 -4.25 16.64 8.85
N GLY A 15 -5.50 17.02 9.11
CA GLY A 15 -6.51 16.23 9.84
C GLY A 15 -7.04 15.00 9.11
N GLN A 16 -6.16 14.17 8.55
CA GLN A 16 -6.45 12.83 8.06
C GLN A 16 -5.38 11.89 8.60
N ASP A 17 -5.80 10.83 9.29
CA ASP A 17 -4.90 9.79 9.79
C ASP A 17 -4.06 9.24 8.62
N ARG A 18 -2.74 9.32 8.75
CA ARG A 18 -1.81 8.88 7.71
C ARG A 18 -1.45 7.42 7.95
N TYR A 19 -2.05 6.53 7.17
CA TYR A 19 -1.82 5.09 7.26
C TYR A 19 -0.70 4.63 6.31
N ALA A 20 -0.01 3.56 6.69
CA ALA A 20 0.89 2.82 5.82
C ALA A 20 0.56 1.33 5.90
N LEU A 21 0.65 0.64 4.76
CA LEU A 21 0.39 -0.80 4.66
C LEU A 21 1.71 -1.56 4.51
N VAL A 22 1.93 -2.55 5.37
CA VAL A 22 2.98 -3.55 5.18
C VAL A 22 2.31 -4.90 5.01
N ILE A 23 2.54 -5.56 3.89
CA ILE A 23 1.93 -6.84 3.53
C ILE A 23 3.01 -7.81 3.05
N ASP A 24 3.00 -9.05 3.55
CA ASP A 24 3.96 -10.05 3.11
C ASP A 24 3.46 -10.85 1.90
N GLY A 25 4.33 -11.63 1.27
CA GLY A 25 3.99 -12.38 0.05
C GLY A 25 2.85 -13.37 0.23
N GLU A 26 2.73 -14.02 1.39
CA GLU A 26 1.67 -15.00 1.64
C GLU A 26 0.31 -14.30 1.80
N ALA A 27 0.25 -13.20 2.57
CA ALA A 27 -0.94 -12.38 2.68
C ALA A 27 -1.30 -11.72 1.34
N LEU A 28 -0.31 -11.28 0.57
CA LEU A 28 -0.51 -10.67 -0.74
C LEU A 28 -1.11 -11.67 -1.74
N GLU A 29 -0.74 -12.95 -1.68
CA GLU A 29 -1.35 -13.99 -2.53
C GLU A 29 -2.85 -14.10 -2.31
N VAL A 30 -3.29 -14.05 -1.04
CA VAL A 30 -4.72 -14.05 -0.71
C VAL A 30 -5.39 -12.75 -1.16
N ALA A 31 -4.73 -11.61 -0.93
CA ALA A 31 -5.27 -10.30 -1.26
C ALA A 31 -5.36 -10.01 -2.77
N LEU A 32 -4.53 -10.67 -3.59
CA LEU A 32 -4.57 -10.55 -5.06
C LEU A 32 -5.66 -11.43 -5.71
N LYS A 33 -6.34 -12.28 -4.95
CA LYS A 33 -7.43 -13.10 -5.50
C LYS A 33 -8.55 -12.22 -6.09
N PRO A 34 -9.28 -12.71 -7.12
CA PRO A 34 -10.25 -11.90 -7.86
C PRO A 34 -11.34 -11.24 -7.01
N ASP A 35 -11.71 -11.88 -5.90
CA ASP A 35 -12.71 -11.42 -4.93
C ASP A 35 -12.17 -10.35 -3.96
N MET A 36 -10.87 -10.33 -3.67
CA MET A 36 -10.25 -9.45 -2.66
C MET A 36 -9.42 -8.29 -3.25
N LYS A 37 -8.98 -8.40 -4.50
CA LYS A 37 -8.06 -7.44 -5.12
C LYS A 37 -8.56 -6.00 -5.15
N HIS A 38 -9.88 -5.80 -5.22
CA HIS A 38 -10.49 -4.46 -5.19
C HIS A 38 -10.43 -3.83 -3.79
N ASP A 39 -10.57 -4.64 -2.74
CA ASP A 39 -10.42 -4.18 -1.35
C ASP A 39 -8.96 -3.83 -1.05
N LEU A 40 -8.00 -4.65 -1.53
CA LEU A 40 -6.57 -4.36 -1.45
C LEU A 40 -6.24 -3.02 -2.12
N LEU A 41 -6.75 -2.79 -3.33
CA LEU A 41 -6.56 -1.55 -4.07
C LEU A 41 -7.16 -0.34 -3.33
N GLY A 42 -8.37 -0.50 -2.78
CA GLY A 42 -9.02 0.55 -1.98
C GLY A 42 -8.20 0.91 -0.75
N LEU A 43 -7.77 -0.08 0.04
CA LEU A 43 -6.94 0.12 1.22
C LEU A 43 -5.59 0.77 0.87
N ALA A 44 -4.94 0.31 -0.21
CA ALA A 44 -3.68 0.84 -0.68
C ALA A 44 -3.76 2.34 -1.03
N GLN A 45 -4.86 2.80 -1.62
CA GLN A 45 -5.07 4.22 -1.96
C GLN A 45 -5.28 5.13 -0.75
N HIS A 46 -5.76 4.60 0.38
CA HIS A 46 -5.87 5.35 1.63
C HIS A 46 -4.52 5.43 2.38
N CYS A 47 -3.53 4.67 1.95
CA CYS A 47 -2.21 4.63 2.57
C CYS A 47 -1.26 5.60 1.88
N VAL A 48 -0.46 6.32 2.68
CA VAL A 48 0.62 7.17 2.16
C VAL A 48 1.81 6.36 1.63
N ALA A 49 1.91 5.10 2.04
CA ALA A 49 2.92 4.16 1.59
C ALA A 49 2.42 2.71 1.68
N VAL A 50 2.83 1.88 0.73
CA VAL A 50 2.58 0.43 0.74
C VAL A 50 3.92 -0.28 0.54
N ILE A 51 4.25 -1.21 1.44
CA ILE A 51 5.45 -2.03 1.40
C ILE A 51 5.03 -3.49 1.28
N CYS A 52 5.29 -4.09 0.13
CA CYS A 52 5.14 -5.52 -0.06
C CYS A 52 6.46 -6.23 0.23
N CYS A 53 6.51 -7.12 1.23
CA CYS A 53 7.73 -7.80 1.66
C CYS A 53 7.70 -9.32 1.36
N ARG A 54 8.86 -9.92 1.09
CA ARG A 54 9.00 -11.34 0.70
C ARG A 54 8.14 -11.79 -0.49
N VAL A 55 7.88 -10.89 -1.44
CA VAL A 55 7.07 -11.20 -2.63
C VAL A 55 7.87 -11.89 -3.73
N SER A 56 7.20 -12.74 -4.51
CA SER A 56 7.78 -13.35 -5.70
C SER A 56 7.79 -12.38 -6.91
N PRO A 57 8.61 -12.63 -7.95
CA PRO A 57 8.56 -11.84 -9.18
C PRO A 57 7.16 -11.80 -9.83
N ALA A 58 6.41 -12.90 -9.76
CA ALA A 58 5.05 -12.99 -10.30
C ALA A 58 4.08 -12.08 -9.53
N GLN A 59 4.12 -12.14 -8.19
CA GLN A 59 3.27 -11.29 -7.34
C GLN A 59 3.57 -9.80 -7.53
N LYS A 60 4.84 -9.44 -7.74
CA LYS A 60 5.21 -8.06 -8.08
C LYS A 60 4.58 -7.62 -9.41
N ALA A 61 4.63 -8.47 -10.44
CA ALA A 61 4.04 -8.17 -11.73
C ALA A 61 2.52 -8.01 -11.64
N GLU A 62 1.86 -8.90 -10.90
CA GLU A 62 0.42 -8.86 -10.67
C GLU A 62 -0.02 -7.60 -9.91
N MET A 63 0.72 -7.20 -8.87
CA MET A 63 0.47 -5.93 -8.17
C MET A 63 0.62 -4.72 -9.12
N VAL A 64 1.67 -4.70 -9.94
CA VAL A 64 1.88 -3.62 -10.93
C VAL A 64 0.74 -3.58 -11.95
N MET A 65 0.27 -4.73 -12.42
CA MET A 65 -0.88 -4.81 -13.33
C MET A 65 -2.16 -4.29 -12.66
N LEU A 66 -2.46 -4.73 -11.43
CA LEU A 66 -3.61 -4.26 -10.67
C LEU A 66 -3.63 -2.73 -10.58
N ILE A 67 -2.51 -2.10 -10.24
CA ILE A 67 -2.40 -0.63 -10.18
C ILE A 67 -2.60 -0.01 -11.56
N ARG A 68 -1.89 -0.48 -12.59
CA ARG A 68 -1.93 0.12 -13.93
C ARG A 68 -3.31 0.01 -14.60
N ASP A 69 -4.04 -1.06 -14.31
CA ASP A 69 -5.35 -1.31 -14.90
C ASP A 69 -6.45 -0.45 -14.26
N HIS A 70 -6.25 0.05 -13.03
CA HIS A 70 -7.28 0.75 -12.26
C HIS A 70 -6.92 2.20 -11.87
N LEU A 71 -5.64 2.59 -11.97
CA LEU A 71 -5.12 3.92 -11.67
C LEU A 71 -4.27 4.44 -12.86
N PRO A 72 -4.89 4.92 -13.94
CA PRO A 72 -4.19 5.33 -15.16
C PRO A 72 -3.21 6.49 -14.96
N GLU A 73 -3.42 7.33 -13.96
CA GLU A 73 -2.54 8.43 -13.55
C GLU A 73 -1.29 7.98 -12.79
N ALA A 74 -1.24 6.73 -12.29
CA ALA A 74 -0.09 6.18 -11.58
C ALA A 74 1.03 5.68 -12.52
N ARG A 75 0.91 5.94 -13.83
CA ARG A 75 1.86 5.50 -14.86
C ARG A 75 3.15 6.34 -14.90
#